data_AF-A0A6V7LIG0-F1
#
_entry.id   AF-A0A6V7LIG0-F1
#
_cell.length_a   1.000
_cell.length_b   1.000
_cell.length_c   1.000
_cell.angle_alpha   90.00
_cell.angle_beta   90.00
_cell.angle_gamma   90.00
#
_symmetry.space_group_name_H-M   'P 1'
#
loop_
_entity.id
_entity.type
_entity.pdbx_description
1 polymer ?
#
loop_
_entity_poly.entity_id
_entity_poly.type
_entity_poly.pdbx_seq_one_letter_code
_entity_poly.pdbx_strand_id
1 'polypeptide(L)' 'QRRLREDEYPLEVRVVLGPHENVTKLFLVDKLSTPEISSDVAQFLNLSLAECQGILQRYHYEEERQIVMLKE' A
#
# COMPACT_ATOMS: atom_id res chain seq x y z
N GLN A 1 -23.29 4.46 1.05
CA GLN A 1 -22.20 3.95 1.90
C GLN A 1 -22.82 3.39 3.18
N ARG A 2 -22.53 2.12 3.52
CA ARG A 2 -23.00 1.51 4.77
C ARG A 2 -22.23 2.13 5.95
N ARG A 3 -22.91 2.40 7.07
CA ARG A 3 -22.27 2.83 8.33
C ARG A 3 -21.68 1.61 9.06
N LEU A 4 -20.50 1.80 9.66
CA LEU A 4 -19.87 0.79 10.51
C LEU A 4 -20.69 0.60 11.78
N ARG A 5 -20.78 -0.64 12.26
CA ARG A 5 -21.33 -0.95 13.59
C ARG A 5 -20.29 -0.64 14.67
N GLU A 6 -20.72 -0.52 15.92
CA GLU A 6 -19.83 -0.18 17.05
C GLU A 6 -18.78 -1.26 17.33
N ASP A 7 -19.06 -2.50 16.93
CA ASP A 7 -18.17 -3.66 17.07
C ASP A 7 -17.26 -3.89 15.84
N GLU A 8 -17.32 -3.01 14.83
CA GLU A 8 -16.56 -3.16 13.60
C GLU A 8 -15.32 -2.25 13.56
N TYR A 9 -14.18 -2.85 13.22
CA TYR A 9 -12.92 -2.12 13.07
C TYR A 9 -12.81 -1.55 11.65
N PRO A 10 -12.63 -0.23 11.47
CA PRO A 10 -12.63 0.41 10.16
C PRO A 10 -11.62 -0.18 9.17
N LEU A 11 -10.44 -0.55 9.65
CA LEU A 11 -9.37 -1.16 8.84
C LEU A 11 -9.72 -2.58 8.40
N GLU A 12 -10.23 -3.41 9.31
CA GLU A 12 -10.66 -4.77 9.02
C GLU A 12 -11.78 -4.77 7.96
N VAL A 13 -12.81 -3.95 8.17
CA VAL A 13 -13.92 -3.83 7.21
C VAL A 13 -13.41 -3.33 5.85
N ARG A 14 -12.45 -2.41 5.81
CA ARG A 14 -11.87 -1.92 4.56
C ARG A 14 -11.10 -3.00 3.80
N VAL A 15 -10.36 -3.84 4.52
CA VAL A 15 -9.64 -4.98 3.92
C VAL A 15 -10.64 -5.98 3.32
N VAL A 16 -11.71 -6.30 4.04
CA VAL A 16 -12.75 -7.26 3.58
C VAL A 16 -13.54 -6.73 2.39
N LEU A 17 -13.90 -5.44 2.40
CA LEU A 17 -14.68 -4.83 1.30
C LEU A 17 -13.86 -4.57 0.05
N GLY A 18 -12.53 -4.69 0.13
CA GLY A 18 -11.64 -4.35 -0.97
C GLY A 18 -11.56 -2.85 -1.26
N PRO A 19 -10.67 -2.46 -2.19
CA PRO A 19 -10.54 -1.08 -2.61
C PRO A 19 -11.78 -0.63 -3.39
N HIS A 20 -12.07 0.67 -3.35
CA HIS A 20 -13.13 1.24 -4.19
C HIS A 20 -12.65 1.26 -5.65
N GLU A 21 -13.33 0.54 -6.55
CA GLU A 21 -12.85 0.28 -7.93
C GLU A 21 -12.53 1.55 -8.75
N ASN A 22 -13.27 2.65 -8.51
CA ASN A 22 -13.02 3.93 -9.19
C ASN A 22 -11.90 4.77 -8.58
N VAL A 23 -11.42 4.43 -7.38
CA VAL A 23 -10.46 5.23 -6.60
C VAL A 23 -9.14 4.49 -6.42
N THR A 24 -9.16 3.16 -6.31
CA THR A 24 -7.96 2.35 -6.07
C THR A 24 -8.14 0.96 -6.67
N LYS A 25 -7.08 0.42 -7.28
CA LYS A 25 -7.01 -0.98 -7.73
C LYS A 25 -5.96 -1.70 -6.89
N LEU A 26 -6.30 -2.88 -6.37
CA LEU A 26 -5.37 -3.76 -5.66
C LEU A 26 -4.95 -4.86 -6.63
N PHE A 27 -3.65 -5.07 -6.77
CA PHE A 27 -3.09 -6.14 -7.59
C PHE A 27 -2.38 -7.14 -6.69
N LEU A 28 -2.73 -8.42 -6.85
CA LEU A 28 -1.96 -9.52 -6.26
C LEU A 28 -0.99 -10.01 -7.33
N VAL A 29 0.30 -9.81 -7.07
CA VAL A 29 1.37 -10.21 -7.99
C VAL A 29 2.34 -11.13 -7.26
N ASP A 30 2.89 -12.10 -7.98
CA ASP A 30 3.97 -12.93 -7.42
C ASP A 30 5.24 -12.08 -7.34
N LYS A 31 5.69 -11.86 -6.11
CA LYS A 31 6.88 -11.06 -5.77
C LYS A 31 8.15 -11.54 -6.48
N LEU A 32 8.25 -12.83 -6.83
CA LEU A 32 9.42 -13.38 -7.51
C LEU A 32 9.42 -13.09 -9.01
N SER A 33 8.23 -12.95 -9.60
CA SER A 33 8.06 -12.81 -11.06
C SER A 33 7.82 -11.38 -11.51
N THR A 34 7.36 -10.51 -10.59
CA THR A 34 6.90 -9.16 -10.91
C THR A 34 7.67 -8.12 -10.11
N PRO A 35 8.35 -7.16 -10.78
CA PRO A 35 8.97 -6.05 -10.08
C PRO A 35 7.90 -5.20 -9.40
N GLU A 36 8.12 -4.88 -8.12
CA GLU A 36 7.19 -4.13 -7.28
C GLU A 36 6.86 -2.74 -7.85
N ILE A 37 7.82 -2.13 -8.57
CA ILE A 37 7.61 -0.94 -9.39
C ILE A 37 8.12 -1.19 -10.80
N SER A 38 7.18 -1.19 -11.76
CA SER A 38 7.49 -1.24 -13.18
C SER A 38 7.66 0.17 -13.79
N SER A 39 8.23 0.24 -14.98
CA SER A 39 8.32 1.50 -15.75
C SER A 39 6.94 2.13 -15.98
N ASP A 40 5.91 1.30 -16.23
CA ASP A 40 4.55 1.77 -16.47
C ASP A 40 3.94 2.44 -15.23
N VAL A 41 4.24 1.92 -14.04
CA VAL A 41 3.81 2.51 -12.77
C VAL A 41 4.50 3.85 -12.53
N ALA A 42 5.82 3.93 -12.75
CA ALA A 42 6.57 5.18 -12.61
C ALA A 42 6.04 6.26 -13.56
N GLN A 43 5.76 5.89 -14.81
CA GLN A 43 5.15 6.77 -15.81
C GLN A 43 3.75 7.24 -15.39
N PHE A 44 2.90 6.34 -14.89
CA PHE A 44 1.56 6.69 -14.41
C PHE A 44 1.60 7.74 -13.29
N LEU A 45 2.59 7.65 -12.40
CA LEU A 45 2.79 8.58 -11.29
C LEU A 45 3.52 9.87 -11.68
N ASN A 46 4.02 9.96 -12.93
CA ASN A 46 4.88 11.03 -13.39
C ASN A 46 6.15 11.19 -12.53
N LEU A 47 6.78 10.07 -12.20
CA LEU A 47 8.04 9.98 -11.44
C LEU A 47 9.06 9.11 -12.19
N SER A 48 10.34 9.30 -11.89
CA SER A 48 11.39 8.37 -12.32
C SER A 48 11.39 7.10 -11.46
N LEU A 49 11.93 6.01 -12.01
CA LEU A 49 12.14 4.76 -11.26
C LEU A 49 12.99 4.98 -9.99
N ALA A 50 13.99 5.86 -10.05
CA ALA A 50 14.85 6.18 -8.91
C ALA A 50 14.08 6.89 -7.78
N GLU A 51 13.21 7.85 -8.12
CA GLU A 51 12.34 8.52 -7.14
C GLU A 51 11.37 7.52 -6.50
N CYS A 52 10.74 6.67 -7.31
CA CYS A 52 9.85 5.62 -6.82
C CYS A 52 10.57 4.66 -5.84
N GLN A 53 11.77 4.22 -6.18
CA GLN A 53 12.60 3.38 -5.30
C GLN A 53 12.98 4.09 -4.00
N GLY A 54 13.37 5.36 -4.07
CA GLY A 54 13.69 6.16 -2.89
C GLY A 54 12.50 6.34 -1.96
N ILE A 55 11.30 6.56 -2.52
CA ILE A 55 10.05 6.64 -1.75
C ILE A 55 9.78 5.32 -1.02
N LEU A 56 9.84 4.19 -1.72
CA LEU A 56 9.63 2.86 -1.10
C LEU A 56 10.64 2.58 0.01
N GLN A 57 11.92 2.83 -0.23
CA GLN A 57 12.97 2.65 0.78
C GLN A 57 12.68 3.48 2.04
N ARG A 58 12.21 4.71 1.88
CA ARG A 58 11.84 5.57 3.01
C ARG A 58 10.63 5.05 3.76
N TYR A 59 9.62 4.54 3.07
CA TYR A 59 8.45 3.92 3.69
C TYR A 59 8.84 2.69 4.52
N HIS A 60 9.65 1.78 3.96
CA HIS A 60 10.11 0.60 4.70
C HIS A 60 10.91 0.97 5.94
N TYR A 61 11.78 1.98 5.85
CA TYR A 61 12.54 2.47 7.00
C TYR A 61 11.62 3.00 8.12
N GLU A 62 10.60 3.80 7.79
CA GLU A 62 9.66 4.31 8.79
C GLU A 62 8.76 3.20 9.35
N GLU A 63 8.35 2.23 8.53
CA GLU A 63 7.60 1.06 8.95
C GLU A 63 8.39 0.23 9.98
N GLU A 64 9.64 -0.11 9.68
CA GLU A 64 10.52 -0.83 10.62
C GLU A 64 10.70 -0.07 11.94
N ARG A 65 10.93 1.25 11.85
CA ARG A 65 11.05 2.12 13.01
C ARG A 65 9.77 2.11 13.86
N GLN A 66 8.61 2.16 13.24
CA GLN A 66 7.32 2.14 13.93
C GLN A 66 7.04 0.78 14.58
N ILE A 67 7.41 -0.32 13.92
CA ILE A 67 7.29 -1.68 14.48
C ILE A 67 8.14 -1.81 15.74
N VAL A 68 9.36 -1.28 15.75
CA VAL A 68 10.22 -1.28 16.94
C VAL A 68 9.58 -0.47 18.07
N MET A 69 9.07 0.72 17.77
CA MET A 69 8.40 1.59 18.75
C MET A 69 7.17 0.93 19.41
N LEU A 70 6.40 0.15 18.66
CA LEU A 70 5.20 -0.53 19.18
C LEU A 70 5.50 -1.77 20.03
N LYS A 71 6.73 -2.27 20.00
CA LYS A 71 7.17 -3.43 20.81
C LYS A 71 7.70 -3.04 22.19
N GLU A 72 7.93 -1.74 22.42
CA GLU A 72 8.28 -1.15 23.72
C GLU A 72 7.02 -0.73 24.49
#